data_AF-A0A523TS06-F1
#
_entry.id   AF-A0A523TS06-F1
#
_cell.length_a   1.000
_cell.length_b   1.000
_cell.length_c   1.000
_cell.angle_alpha   90.00
_cell.angle_beta   90.00
_cell.angle_gamma   90.00
#
_symmetry.space_group_name_H-M   'P 1'
#
loop_
_entity.id
_entity.type
_entity.pdbx_description
1 polymer ?
#
loop_
_entity_poly.entity_id
_entity_poly.type
_entity_poly.pdbx_seq_one_letter_code
_entity_poly.pdbx_strand_id
1 'polypeptide(L)'
;MIELQLDEFNNVRELFSEVEYSLNSLAVIARVNSGRIWVDSKENPTSGMMVDNIWSYYLVGNPNNKEFNTSIAKVLKNETFPAGRKEEEKTHGDWVFYFEQNDWFEKVESELGINDPVPLKRYHYIFEELLIPDWRAKIPKGS
;
A
#
# COMPACT_ATOMS: atom_id res chain seq x y z
N MET A 1 -9.81 -4.07 14.65
CA MET A 1 -9.65 -3.88 13.19
C MET A 1 -11.02 -3.90 12.53
N ILE A 2 -11.29 -2.93 11.68
CA ILE A 2 -12.58 -2.69 11.03
C ILE A 2 -12.33 -2.51 9.54
N GLU A 3 -13.04 -3.26 8.69
CA GLU A 3 -13.05 -3.00 7.25
C GLU A 3 -14.05 -1.89 6.93
N LEU A 4 -13.59 -0.88 6.20
CA LEU A 4 -14.43 0.25 5.81
C LEU A 4 -15.33 -0.11 4.65
N GLN A 5 -16.54 0.45 4.67
CA GLN A 5 -17.41 0.47 3.51
C GLN A 5 -16.95 1.53 2.51
N LEU A 6 -17.31 1.38 1.23
CA LEU A 6 -16.88 2.29 0.17
C LEU A 6 -17.22 3.75 0.49
N ASP A 7 -18.39 4.00 1.08
CA ASP A 7 -18.84 5.33 1.47
C ASP A 7 -18.02 5.97 2.61
N GLU A 8 -17.24 5.18 3.34
CA GLU A 8 -16.40 5.60 4.47
C GLU A 8 -14.94 5.88 4.06
N PHE A 9 -14.51 5.54 2.83
CA PHE A 9 -13.11 5.64 2.42
C PHE A 9 -12.50 7.04 2.55
N ASN A 10 -13.29 8.10 2.38
CA ASN A 10 -12.79 9.47 2.50
C ASN A 10 -12.42 9.84 3.94
N ASN A 11 -12.93 9.13 4.96
CA ASN A 11 -12.67 9.42 6.37
C ASN A 11 -11.21 9.17 6.77
N VAL A 12 -10.50 8.34 6.00
CA VAL A 12 -9.10 7.99 6.27
C VAL A 12 -8.10 8.73 5.39
N ARG A 13 -8.55 9.70 4.58
CA ARG A 13 -7.68 10.39 3.63
C ARG A 13 -6.45 10.99 4.29
N GLU A 14 -6.61 11.58 5.48
CA GLU A 14 -5.50 12.15 6.24
C GLU A 14 -4.53 11.07 6.74
N LEU A 15 -5.03 9.92 7.21
CA LEU A 15 -4.17 8.82 7.65
C LEU A 15 -3.30 8.26 6.50
N PHE A 16 -3.82 8.28 5.26
CA PHE A 16 -3.08 7.82 4.08
C PHE A 16 -2.24 8.90 3.40
N SER A 17 -2.11 10.10 3.98
CA SER A 17 -1.25 11.14 3.41
C SER A 17 0.22 10.73 3.38
N GLU A 18 0.65 9.85 4.27
CA GLU A 18 2.02 9.31 4.29
C GLU A 18 2.35 8.60 2.97
N VAL A 19 1.38 7.95 2.33
CA VAL A 19 1.59 7.22 1.06
C VAL A 19 0.96 7.95 -0.14
N GLU A 20 0.80 9.28 -0.06
CA GLU A 20 0.10 10.07 -1.08
C GLU A 20 0.79 10.09 -2.44
N TYR A 21 2.11 9.87 -2.47
CA TYR A 21 2.85 9.76 -3.72
C TYR A 21 2.54 8.47 -4.50
N SER A 22 1.81 7.53 -3.90
CA SER A 22 1.23 6.40 -4.63
C SER A 22 -0.13 6.79 -5.22
N LEU A 23 -0.17 7.05 -6.54
CA LEU A 23 -1.42 7.36 -7.23
C LEU A 23 -2.52 6.30 -7.02
N ASN A 24 -2.12 5.04 -6.83
CA ASN A 24 -3.06 3.95 -6.55
C ASN A 24 -3.76 4.11 -5.20
N SER A 25 -3.06 4.54 -4.15
CA SER A 25 -3.69 4.73 -2.82
C SER A 25 -4.76 5.81 -2.89
N LEU A 26 -4.45 6.93 -3.57
CA LEU A 26 -5.39 8.02 -3.82
C LEU A 26 -6.57 7.57 -4.70
N ALA A 27 -6.32 6.76 -5.72
CA ALA A 27 -7.38 6.25 -6.61
C ALA A 27 -8.34 5.31 -5.88
N VAL A 28 -7.86 4.49 -4.94
CA VAL A 28 -8.71 3.65 -4.08
C VAL A 28 -9.56 4.53 -3.16
N ILE A 29 -8.96 5.48 -2.45
CA ILE A 29 -9.70 6.39 -1.54
C ILE A 29 -10.77 7.18 -2.30
N ALA A 30 -10.44 7.67 -3.50
CA ALA A 30 -11.36 8.37 -4.40
C ALA A 30 -12.40 7.45 -5.07
N ARG A 31 -12.35 6.13 -4.81
CA ARG A 31 -13.25 5.10 -5.36
C ARG A 31 -13.18 4.98 -6.88
N VAL A 32 -12.08 5.44 -7.47
CA VAL A 32 -11.79 5.27 -8.91
C VAL A 32 -11.32 3.84 -9.17
N ASN A 33 -10.48 3.32 -8.28
CA ASN A 33 -10.03 1.92 -8.31
C ASN A 33 -10.72 1.13 -7.19
N SER A 34 -10.97 -0.16 -7.45
CA SER A 34 -11.39 -1.07 -6.39
C SER A 34 -10.24 -1.30 -5.41
N GLY A 35 -10.58 -1.38 -4.14
CA GLY A 35 -9.65 -1.71 -3.08
C GLY A 35 -10.40 -1.93 -1.78
N ARG A 36 -9.67 -2.36 -0.76
CA ARG A 36 -10.18 -2.60 0.58
C ARG A 36 -9.32 -1.83 1.57
N ILE A 37 -9.97 -1.26 2.58
CA ILE A 37 -9.30 -0.48 3.61
C ILE A 37 -9.72 -1.02 4.97
N TRP A 38 -8.73 -1.28 5.81
CA TRP A 38 -8.92 -1.64 7.20
C TRP A 38 -8.25 -0.62 8.10
N VAL A 39 -8.92 -0.30 9.21
CA VAL A 39 -8.41 0.61 10.25
C VAL A 39 -8.61 0.02 11.64
N ASP A 40 -7.95 0.59 12.63
CA ASP A 40 -8.12 0.24 14.04
C ASP A 40 -9.42 0.83 14.65
N SER A 41 -9.81 2.04 14.27
CA SER A 41 -11.05 2.73 14.69
C SER A 41 -11.69 3.48 13.51
N LYS A 42 -13.03 3.63 13.50
CA LYS A 42 -13.72 4.46 12.50
C LYS A 42 -13.68 5.95 12.83
N GLU A 43 -13.75 6.27 14.12
CA GLU A 43 -13.90 7.62 14.63
C GLU A 43 -12.56 8.36 14.73
N ASN A 44 -11.50 7.65 15.12
CA ASN A 44 -10.16 8.20 15.25
C ASN A 44 -9.11 7.16 14.83
N PRO A 45 -8.96 6.92 13.51
CA PRO A 45 -8.06 5.89 13.01
C PRO A 45 -6.60 6.28 13.26
N THR A 46 -5.83 5.41 13.90
CA THR A 46 -4.40 5.62 14.17
C THR A 46 -3.50 4.66 13.40
N SER A 47 -4.04 3.54 12.91
CA SER A 47 -3.33 2.57 12.09
C SER A 47 -4.23 2.10 10.94
N GLY A 48 -3.67 1.92 9.75
CA GLY A 48 -4.43 1.54 8.57
C GLY A 48 -3.68 0.59 7.65
N MET A 49 -4.44 -0.26 6.97
CA MET A 49 -3.97 -1.06 5.84
C MET A 49 -4.91 -0.85 4.65
N MET A 50 -4.34 -0.73 3.46
CA MET A 50 -5.09 -0.78 2.21
C MET A 50 -4.54 -1.85 1.29
N VAL A 51 -5.42 -2.50 0.54
CA VAL A 51 -5.08 -3.37 -0.59
C VAL A 51 -5.76 -2.85 -1.84
N ASP A 52 -4.98 -2.60 -2.89
CA ASP A 52 -5.50 -2.20 -4.19
C ASP A 52 -5.86 -3.41 -5.09
N ASN A 53 -6.37 -3.13 -6.30
CA ASN A 53 -6.79 -4.14 -7.26
C ASN A 53 -5.64 -4.91 -7.95
N ILE A 54 -4.39 -4.50 -7.72
CA ILE A 54 -3.19 -5.18 -8.22
C ILE A 54 -2.37 -5.81 -7.10
N TRP A 55 -2.95 -5.92 -5.90
CA TRP A 55 -2.34 -6.55 -4.72
C TRP A 55 -1.13 -5.81 -4.16
N SER A 56 -1.14 -4.48 -4.27
CA SER A 56 -0.24 -3.61 -3.50
C SER A 56 -0.82 -3.40 -2.10
N TYR A 57 0.01 -3.57 -1.08
CA TYR A 57 -0.35 -3.40 0.32
C TYR A 57 0.21 -2.08 0.83
N TYR A 58 -0.61 -1.25 1.45
CA TYR A 58 -0.18 0.02 2.04
C TYR A 58 -0.37 -0.05 3.54
N LEU A 59 0.67 0.26 4.31
CA LEU A 59 0.63 0.33 5.77
C LEU A 59 0.90 1.77 6.20
N VAL A 60 0.04 2.32 7.05
CA VAL A 60 0.06 3.74 7.43
C VAL A 60 -0.24 3.94 8.91
N GLY A 61 0.23 5.05 9.46
CA GLY A 61 0.01 5.42 10.86
C GLY A 61 0.88 4.61 11.83
N ASN A 62 0.36 4.31 13.03
CA ASN A 62 1.11 3.76 14.15
C ASN A 62 1.51 2.28 13.93
N PRO A 63 2.81 1.97 13.77
CA PRO A 63 3.31 0.61 13.55
C PRO A 63 3.30 -0.24 14.84
N ASN A 64 3.17 0.39 16.02
CA ASN A 64 3.21 -0.30 17.31
C ASN A 64 1.83 -0.77 17.80
N ASN A 65 0.78 -0.62 16.98
CA ASN A 65 -0.56 -1.10 17.30
C ASN A 65 -0.67 -2.63 17.15
N LYS A 66 -0.20 -3.37 18.16
CA LYS A 66 -0.14 -4.84 18.14
C LYS A 66 -1.49 -5.51 17.91
N GLU A 67 -2.57 -4.94 18.41
CA GLU A 67 -3.92 -5.50 18.21
C GLU A 67 -4.34 -5.41 16.73
N PHE A 68 -4.09 -4.26 16.11
CA PHE A 68 -4.31 -4.06 14.68
C PHE A 68 -3.43 -5.00 13.86
N ASN A 69 -2.12 -5.03 14.12
CA ASN A 69 -1.16 -5.87 13.40
C ASN A 69 -1.50 -7.36 13.49
N THR A 70 -1.88 -7.84 14.67
CA THR A 70 -2.34 -9.23 14.88
C THR A 70 -3.59 -9.55 14.05
N SER A 71 -4.50 -8.58 13.90
CA SER A 71 -5.71 -8.74 13.10
C SER A 71 -5.38 -8.78 11.60
N ILE A 72 -4.51 -7.90 11.14
CA ILE A 72 -4.03 -7.87 9.75
C ILE A 72 -3.28 -9.15 9.39
N ALA A 73 -2.39 -9.63 10.26
CA ALA A 73 -1.67 -10.88 10.04
C ALA A 73 -2.62 -12.07 9.81
N LYS A 74 -3.78 -12.09 10.47
CA LYS A 74 -4.82 -13.10 10.22
C LYS A 74 -5.48 -12.92 8.86
N VAL A 75 -5.75 -11.68 8.44
CA VAL A 75 -6.27 -11.37 7.11
C VAL A 75 -5.30 -11.86 6.04
N LEU A 76 -4.01 -11.49 6.13
CA LEU A 76 -2.99 -11.92 5.16
C LEU A 76 -2.80 -13.45 5.12
N LYS A 77 -2.96 -14.15 6.25
CA LYS A 77 -2.87 -15.62 6.32
C LYS A 77 -4.11 -16.33 5.77
N ASN A 78 -5.30 -15.79 6.04
CA ASN A 78 -6.57 -16.44 5.71
C ASN A 78 -7.05 -16.09 4.30
N GLU A 79 -6.68 -14.93 3.80
CA GLU A 79 -7.02 -14.53 2.45
C GLU A 79 -6.01 -15.16 1.49
N THR A 80 -6.49 -16.12 0.70
CA THR A 80 -5.79 -16.63 -0.47
C THR A 80 -5.78 -15.55 -1.54
N PHE A 81 -4.95 -14.53 -1.33
CA PHE A 81 -4.73 -13.49 -2.32
C PHE A 81 -3.50 -13.77 -3.17
N PRO A 82 -3.63 -13.79 -4.51
CA PRO A 82 -4.86 -13.68 -5.32
C PRO A 82 -5.66 -14.99 -5.39
N ALA A 83 -6.99 -14.90 -5.44
CA ALA A 83 -7.85 -16.04 -5.74
C ALA A 83 -7.44 -16.63 -7.11
N GLY A 84 -6.96 -17.87 -7.11
CA GLY A 84 -6.49 -18.57 -8.32
C GLY A 84 -5.02 -18.98 -8.32
N ARG A 85 -4.21 -18.57 -7.33
CA ARG A 85 -2.87 -19.15 -7.14
C ARG A 85 -2.96 -20.56 -6.57
N LYS A 86 -2.17 -21.48 -7.14
CA LYS A 86 -2.02 -22.84 -6.59
C LYS A 86 -1.35 -22.76 -5.22
N GLU A 87 -1.61 -23.71 -4.34
CA GLU A 87 -1.02 -23.82 -2.98
C GLU A 87 0.51 -23.57 -2.99
N GLU A 88 1.16 -24.02 -4.05
CA GLU A 88 2.59 -23.97 -4.35
C GLU A 88 3.11 -22.53 -4.65
N GLU A 89 2.25 -21.65 -5.14
CA GLU A 89 2.54 -20.24 -5.47
C GLU A 89 2.16 -19.28 -4.33
N LYS A 90 1.49 -19.79 -3.29
CA LYS A 90 1.13 -19.04 -2.07
C LYS A 90 2.31 -18.85 -1.13
N THR A 91 3.32 -19.71 -1.21
CA THR A 91 4.55 -19.63 -0.40
C THR A 91 5.59 -18.67 -0.96
N HIS A 92 5.41 -18.17 -2.19
CA HIS A 92 6.32 -17.28 -2.90
C HIS A 92 5.58 -16.07 -3.50
N GLY A 93 4.60 -15.53 -2.77
CA GLY A 93 3.97 -14.28 -3.16
C GLY A 93 4.98 -13.15 -3.11
N ASP A 94 5.19 -12.43 -4.21
CA ASP A 94 5.83 -11.11 -4.18
C ASP A 94 4.85 -10.12 -3.53
N TRP A 95 4.73 -10.15 -2.21
CA TRP A 95 3.95 -9.16 -1.48
C TRP A 95 4.68 -7.83 -1.57
N VAL A 96 4.04 -6.84 -2.19
CA VAL A 96 4.62 -5.49 -2.28
C VAL A 96 3.97 -4.61 -1.22
N PHE A 97 4.72 -4.32 -0.16
CA PHE A 97 4.32 -3.38 0.88
C PHE A 97 4.87 -1.99 0.61
N TYR A 98 4.03 -0.98 0.81
CA TYR A 98 4.35 0.44 0.73
C TYR A 98 4.09 1.08 2.10
N PHE A 99 5.11 1.77 2.62
CA PHE A 99 5.05 2.53 3.85
C PHE A 99 6.22 3.53 3.84
N GLU A 100 6.04 4.69 4.47
CA GLU A 100 7.12 5.69 4.62
C GLU A 100 7.92 5.47 5.91
N GLN A 101 7.28 5.02 6.99
CA GLN A 101 7.95 4.86 8.28
C GLN A 101 8.76 3.57 8.32
N ASN A 102 10.06 3.67 8.61
CA ASN A 102 10.97 2.53 8.69
C ASN A 102 10.51 1.46 9.70
N ASP A 103 9.83 1.87 10.76
CA ASP A 103 9.31 0.97 11.80
C ASP A 103 8.35 -0.09 11.22
N TRP A 104 7.60 0.22 10.16
CA TRP A 104 6.75 -0.77 9.51
C TRP A 104 7.53 -1.93 8.89
N PHE A 105 8.79 -1.71 8.47
CA PHE A 105 9.64 -2.77 7.91
C PHE A 105 9.88 -3.88 8.95
N GLU A 106 10.21 -3.52 10.19
CA GLU A 106 10.41 -4.48 11.28
C GLU A 106 9.11 -5.23 11.62
N LYS A 107 7.95 -4.56 11.50
CA LYS A 107 6.63 -5.13 11.80
C LYS A 107 6.16 -6.11 10.73
N VAL A 108 6.47 -5.84 9.47
CA VAL A 108 6.17 -6.76 8.36
C VAL A 108 6.78 -8.13 8.62
N GLU A 109 8.03 -8.17 9.06
CA GLU A 109 8.71 -9.42 9.41
C GLU A 109 8.16 -10.02 10.70
N SER A 110 8.23 -9.26 11.80
CA SER A 110 8.01 -9.80 13.15
C SER A 110 6.54 -10.03 13.51
N GLU A 111 5.61 -9.24 12.97
CA GLU A 111 4.20 -9.24 13.39
C GLU A 111 3.25 -9.70 12.27
N LEU A 112 3.55 -9.41 11.00
CA LEU A 112 2.73 -9.85 9.87
C LEU A 112 3.12 -11.25 9.34
N GLY A 113 4.29 -11.76 9.73
CA GLY A 113 4.75 -13.10 9.37
C GLY A 113 5.22 -13.22 7.92
N ILE A 114 5.71 -12.11 7.35
CA ILE A 114 6.34 -12.08 6.03
C ILE A 114 7.83 -12.35 6.22
N ASN A 115 8.30 -13.51 5.78
CA ASN A 115 9.69 -13.90 5.96
C ASN A 115 10.59 -13.19 4.94
N ASP A 116 11.80 -12.81 5.38
CA ASP A 116 12.86 -12.26 4.54
C ASP A 116 12.44 -11.08 3.64
N PRO A 117 11.77 -10.03 4.16
CA PRO A 117 11.36 -8.89 3.34
C PRO A 117 12.58 -8.18 2.74
N VAL A 118 12.53 -7.93 1.43
CA VAL A 118 13.60 -7.20 0.72
C VAL A 118 13.22 -5.72 0.61
N PRO A 119 13.99 -4.78 1.20
CA PRO A 119 13.69 -3.37 1.10
C PRO A 119 13.97 -2.86 -0.32
N LEU A 120 12.99 -2.20 -0.93
CA LEU A 120 13.12 -1.52 -2.21
C LEU A 120 13.03 -0.01 -2.01
N LYS A 121 14.09 0.72 -2.32
CA LYS A 121 14.06 2.18 -2.31
C LYS A 121 13.32 2.67 -3.55
N ARG A 122 12.27 3.46 -3.34
CA ARG A 122 11.55 4.20 -4.39
C ARG A 122 11.85 5.68 -4.27
N TYR A 123 11.92 6.36 -5.40
CA TYR A 123 12.15 7.79 -5.47
C TYR A 123 10.93 8.45 -6.10
N HIS A 124 10.47 9.53 -5.48
CA HIS A 124 9.44 10.39 -6.01
C HIS A 124 10.09 11.58 -6.70
N TYR A 125 9.56 11.95 -7.86
CA TYR A 125 10.07 13.04 -8.66
C TYR A 125 9.03 14.15 -8.75
N ILE A 126 9.47 15.37 -8.47
CA ILE A 126 8.67 16.57 -8.65
C ILE A 126 9.15 17.25 -9.92
N PHE A 127 8.22 17.55 -10.83
CA PHE A 127 8.53 18.33 -12.02
C PHE A 127 8.40 19.82 -11.68
N GLU A 128 9.54 20.47 -11.42
CA GLU A 128 9.58 21.89 -11.07
C GLU A 128 9.65 22.80 -12.30
N GLU A 129 10.49 22.44 -13.28
CA GLU A 129 10.69 23.25 -14.48
C GLU A 129 11.05 22.43 -15.72
N LEU A 130 10.73 22.97 -16.90
CA LEU A 130 11.10 22.40 -18.19
C LEU A 130 12.46 22.92 -18.65
N LEU A 131 13.54 22.19 -18.34
CA LEU A 131 14.90 22.55 -18.75
C LEU A 131 15.16 22.39 -20.27
N ILE A 132 14.37 21.58 -20.96
CA ILE A 132 14.53 21.31 -22.40
C ILE A 132 13.19 21.58 -23.11
N PRO A 133 12.95 22.82 -23.56
CA PRO A 133 11.68 23.23 -24.18
C PRO A 133 11.30 22.37 -25.39
N ASP A 134 12.28 22.06 -26.24
CA ASP A 134 12.09 21.32 -27.49
C ASP A 134 12.54 19.85 -27.41
N TRP A 135 12.33 19.19 -26.27
CA TRP A 135 12.76 17.79 -26.07
C TRP A 135 12.25 16.84 -27.16
N ARG A 136 11.05 17.11 -27.72
CA ARG A 136 10.47 16.33 -28.82
C ARG A 136 11.33 16.36 -30.08
N ALA A 137 11.95 17.49 -30.38
CA ALA A 137 12.84 17.63 -31.54
C ALA A 137 14.17 16.86 -31.37
N LYS A 138 14.49 16.44 -30.13
CA LYS A 138 15.68 15.67 -29.79
C LYS A 138 15.46 14.15 -29.76
N ILE A 139 14.22 13.69 -29.90
CA ILE A 139 13.92 12.24 -29.98
C ILE A 139 14.46 11.73 -31.32
N PRO A 140 15.36 10.73 -31.34
CA PRO A 140 15.85 10.15 -32.59
C PRO A 140 14.68 9.63 -33.44
N LYS A 141 14.75 9.85 -34.76
CA LYS A 141 13.81 9.18 -35.66
C LYS A 141 14.12 7.68 -35.62
N GLY A 142 13.12 6.87 -35.28
CA GLY A 142 13.24 5.42 -35.27
C GLY A 142 13.72 4.91 -36.62
N SER A 143 14.63 3.94 -36.59
CA SER A 143 15.17 3.23 -37.75
C SER A 143 14.22 2.16 -38.26
#